data_AF-A0A259D9X9-F1
#
_entry.id   AF-A0A259D9X9-F1
#
_cell.length_a   1.000
_cell.length_b   1.000
_cell.length_c   1.000
_cell.angle_alpha   90.00
_cell.angle_beta   90.00
_cell.angle_gamma   90.00
#
_symmetry.space_group_name_H-M   'P 1'
#
loop_
_entity.id
_entity.type
_entity.pdbx_description
1 polymer ?
#
loop_
_entity_poly.entity_id
_entity_poly.type
_entity_poly.pdbx_seq_one_letter_code
_entity_poly.pdbx_strand_id
1 'polypeptide(L)'
;RILGVAAHLEISGPADQLSDWRGVLLQAKQNKDVLSGAPYVNAQGMLANGGNVRGAIIRGVLPDMESQVADLARHMKQGKLTDLKPGEFGIILGGELARVLNVFPGDKVVLLTPQGNITPAGVMPRVKQFTVTGIFEAGMFEYDSGLALVHLQDAQKLLRLGDDVSGVRLKLDDLFRAPFVTRELAKSLDGNFYLTDWTQSHANFFRAVAIEKRMMFLILLLIVAVAAFNIVSTLVMAVTDKQSDIAILRTLGARPGSIMRIFIVQGAFIGVFGTLLGVVSGVLLALNVETVVPMIERLFGMDLFPADVYYISQLPSKLVWADVGVIAGISLLISLLATLYPSWAASRINPAEALRYE
;
A
#
# COMPACT_ATOMS: atom_id res chain seq x y z
N ARG A 1 2.37 -6.93 4.32
CA ARG A 1 3.30 -7.96 3.80
C ARG A 1 4.28 -7.35 2.80
N ILE A 2 3.79 -6.76 1.70
CA ILE A 2 4.58 -6.14 0.62
C ILE A 2 5.62 -5.09 1.10
N LEU A 3 5.28 -4.29 2.11
CA LEU A 3 6.12 -3.16 2.56
C LEU A 3 7.22 -3.55 3.57
N GLY A 4 7.23 -4.77 4.11
CA GLY A 4 8.21 -5.19 5.11
C GLY A 4 9.57 -5.63 4.54
N VAL A 5 9.63 -5.88 3.24
CA VAL A 5 10.81 -6.43 2.55
C VAL A 5 11.64 -5.33 1.86
N ALA A 6 11.03 -4.18 1.58
CA ALA A 6 11.71 -3.03 1.02
C ALA A 6 12.29 -2.13 2.12
N ALA A 7 13.43 -1.51 1.85
CA ALA A 7 13.93 -0.43 2.70
C ALA A 7 13.01 0.79 2.54
N HIS A 8 12.81 1.53 3.62
CA HIS A 8 11.95 2.71 3.57
C HIS A 8 12.65 3.83 2.79
N LEU A 9 13.97 3.93 2.91
CA LEU A 9 14.81 4.96 2.29
C LEU A 9 16.20 4.37 1.99
N GLU A 10 16.81 4.78 0.90
CA GLU A 10 18.18 4.42 0.51
C GLU A 10 19.01 5.68 0.26
N ILE A 11 20.18 5.74 0.89
CA ILE A 11 21.20 6.76 0.65
C ILE A 11 22.31 6.08 -0.16
N SER A 12 22.46 6.42 -1.43
CA SER A 12 23.52 5.89 -2.28
C SER A 12 24.59 6.92 -2.60
N GLY A 13 25.81 6.43 -2.76
CA GLY A 13 26.93 7.25 -3.21
C GLY A 13 26.91 7.48 -4.73
N PRO A 14 27.63 8.48 -5.24
CA PRO A 14 27.80 8.67 -6.67
C PRO A 14 28.40 7.43 -7.33
N ALA A 15 27.86 7.03 -8.49
CA ALA A 15 28.29 5.84 -9.23
C ALA A 15 28.26 4.53 -8.40
N ASP A 16 27.29 4.39 -7.48
CA ASP A 16 27.13 3.23 -6.59
C ASP A 16 28.37 2.95 -5.71
N GLN A 17 29.08 4.01 -5.30
CA GLN A 17 30.23 3.91 -4.41
C GLN A 17 30.15 4.93 -3.26
N LEU A 18 30.12 4.41 -2.03
CA LEU A 18 30.01 5.14 -0.77
C LEU A 18 31.09 4.64 0.20
N SER A 19 32.12 5.45 0.43
CA SER A 19 33.30 5.04 1.21
C SER A 19 33.10 5.16 2.73
N ASP A 20 32.48 6.23 3.23
CA ASP A 20 32.18 6.42 4.67
C ASP A 20 30.71 6.17 5.00
N TRP A 21 30.24 4.95 4.72
CA TRP A 21 28.84 4.59 5.01
C TRP A 21 28.52 4.62 6.51
N ARG A 22 29.52 4.42 7.37
CA ARG A 22 29.35 4.46 8.84
C ARG A 22 29.10 5.89 9.31
N GLY A 23 29.87 6.86 8.83
CA GLY A 23 29.64 8.29 9.10
C GLY A 23 28.28 8.75 8.59
N VAL A 24 27.92 8.38 7.35
CA VAL A 24 26.60 8.70 6.78
C VAL A 24 25.46 8.08 7.59
N LEU A 25 25.59 6.82 8.03
CA LEU A 25 24.59 6.18 8.88
C LEU A 25 24.48 6.88 10.25
N LEU A 26 25.59 7.32 10.84
CA LEU A 26 25.59 8.06 12.10
C LEU A 26 24.88 9.42 11.95
N GLN A 27 25.12 10.15 10.87
CA GLN A 27 24.41 11.40 10.56
C GLN A 27 22.92 11.15 10.34
N ALA A 28 22.57 10.13 9.53
CA ALA A 28 21.18 9.79 9.27
C ALA A 28 20.41 9.42 10.55
N LYS A 29 21.05 8.71 11.47
CA LYS A 29 20.48 8.36 12.79
C LYS A 29 20.25 9.55 13.72
N GLN A 30 20.75 10.74 13.41
CA GLN A 30 20.39 11.96 14.16
C GLN A 30 18.94 12.38 13.92
N ASN A 31 18.34 11.96 12.79
CA ASN A 31 16.92 12.14 12.56
C ASN A 31 16.14 11.12 13.40
N LYS A 32 15.27 11.61 14.30
CA LYS A 32 14.45 10.80 15.20
C LYS A 32 13.53 9.79 14.52
N ASP A 33 13.19 10.02 13.24
CA ASP A 33 12.31 9.15 12.48
C ASP A 33 13.07 7.90 11.96
N VAL A 34 14.41 7.88 12.01
CA VAL A 34 15.26 6.76 11.57
C VAL A 34 15.50 5.78 12.73
N LEU A 35 14.97 4.56 12.61
CA LEU A 35 15.10 3.51 13.62
C LEU A 35 16.40 2.71 13.47
N SER A 36 16.72 2.31 12.25
CA SER A 36 17.86 1.44 11.96
C SER A 36 18.39 1.69 10.55
N GLY A 37 19.59 1.18 10.28
CA GLY A 37 20.17 1.22 8.95
C GLY A 37 21.17 0.11 8.72
N ALA A 38 21.33 -0.29 7.47
CA ALA A 38 22.21 -1.36 7.03
C ALA A 38 22.93 -0.97 5.73
N PRO A 39 24.25 -1.23 5.62
CA PRO A 39 24.95 -1.06 4.36
C PRO A 39 24.54 -2.13 3.36
N TYR A 40 24.60 -1.79 2.08
CA TYR A 40 24.42 -2.76 1.01
C TYR A 40 25.37 -2.50 -0.16
N VAL A 41 25.69 -3.56 -0.88
CA VAL A 41 26.32 -3.49 -2.20
C VAL A 41 25.34 -4.06 -3.22
N ASN A 42 25.02 -3.30 -4.27
CA ASN A 42 24.19 -3.79 -5.36
C ASN A 42 25.08 -4.12 -6.56
N ALA A 43 24.89 -5.31 -7.12
CA ALA A 43 25.43 -5.70 -8.41
C ALA A 43 24.30 -6.24 -9.30
N GLN A 44 24.45 -6.09 -10.60
CA GLN A 44 23.59 -6.77 -11.58
C GLN A 44 24.41 -7.86 -12.27
N GLY A 45 23.79 -9.01 -12.48
CA GLY A 45 24.45 -10.12 -13.17
C GLY A 45 23.49 -11.19 -13.63
N MET A 46 24.04 -12.17 -14.32
CA MET A 46 23.33 -13.38 -14.72
C MET A 46 23.77 -14.52 -13.83
N LEU A 47 22.81 -15.17 -13.16
CA LEU A 47 23.02 -16.43 -12.49
C LEU A 47 22.77 -17.57 -13.47
N ALA A 48 23.65 -18.55 -13.46
CA ALA A 48 23.58 -19.72 -14.33
C ALA A 48 23.81 -21.01 -13.55
N ASN A 49 23.04 -22.03 -13.90
CA ASN A 49 23.26 -23.41 -13.49
C ASN A 49 22.97 -24.34 -14.67
N GLY A 50 23.99 -25.02 -15.19
CA GLY A 50 23.87 -25.81 -16.41
C GLY A 50 23.40 -24.96 -17.59
N GLY A 51 22.27 -25.34 -18.20
CA GLY A 51 21.63 -24.59 -19.29
C GLY A 51 20.67 -23.48 -18.86
N ASN A 52 20.35 -23.38 -17.56
CA ASN A 52 19.41 -22.38 -17.05
C ASN A 52 20.14 -21.09 -16.71
N VAL A 53 19.67 -19.97 -17.26
CA VAL A 53 20.26 -18.63 -17.03
C VAL A 53 19.16 -17.63 -16.70
N ARG A 54 19.37 -16.84 -15.63
CA ARG A 54 18.47 -15.74 -15.25
C ARG A 54 19.24 -14.52 -14.80
N GLY A 55 18.77 -13.35 -15.24
CA GLY A 55 19.24 -12.08 -14.71
C GLY A 55 18.77 -11.90 -13.27
N ALA A 56 19.65 -11.42 -12.39
CA ALA A 56 19.35 -11.15 -11.00
C ALA A 56 20.11 -9.93 -10.50
N ILE A 57 19.50 -9.25 -9.53
CA ILE A 57 20.17 -8.28 -8.67
C ILE A 57 20.81 -9.06 -7.54
N ILE A 58 22.12 -8.89 -7.39
CA ILE A 58 22.90 -9.48 -6.32
C ILE A 58 23.12 -8.40 -5.27
N ARG A 59 22.56 -8.60 -4.08
CA ARG A 59 22.68 -7.66 -2.97
C ARG A 59 23.59 -8.24 -1.89
N GLY A 60 24.74 -7.59 -1.71
CA GLY A 60 25.61 -7.82 -0.56
C GLY A 60 25.01 -7.18 0.69
N VAL A 61 24.83 -7.98 1.74
CA VAL A 61 24.22 -7.54 3.00
C VAL A 61 25.04 -8.00 4.21
N LEU A 62 24.89 -7.29 5.34
CA LEU A 62 25.30 -7.79 6.66
C LEU A 62 24.09 -8.42 7.35
N PRO A 63 24.04 -9.75 7.56
CA PRO A 63 22.83 -10.43 8.07
C PRO A 63 22.22 -9.82 9.34
N ASP A 64 23.07 -9.42 10.29
CA ASP A 64 22.66 -8.85 11.58
C ASP A 64 22.04 -7.44 11.43
N MET A 65 22.50 -6.66 10.46
CA MET A 65 21.99 -5.31 10.20
C MET A 65 20.80 -5.34 9.23
N GLU A 66 20.85 -6.21 8.21
CA GLU A 66 19.77 -6.34 7.22
C GLU A 66 18.47 -6.76 7.88
N SER A 67 18.53 -7.66 8.86
CA SER A 67 17.35 -8.08 9.65
C SER A 67 16.69 -6.93 10.42
N GLN A 68 17.39 -5.81 10.62
CA GLN A 68 16.84 -4.62 11.28
C GLN A 68 16.14 -3.68 10.30
N VAL A 69 16.47 -3.75 9.00
CA VAL A 69 15.90 -2.87 7.97
C VAL A 69 14.88 -3.55 7.07
N ALA A 70 14.96 -4.87 6.92
CA ALA A 70 14.05 -5.67 6.11
C ALA A 70 13.66 -6.96 6.84
N ASP A 71 12.39 -7.35 6.74
CA ASP A 71 11.85 -8.56 7.36
C ASP A 71 12.17 -9.84 6.56
N LEU A 72 13.24 -9.86 5.76
CA LEU A 72 13.63 -11.00 4.91
C LEU A 72 13.91 -12.28 5.73
N ALA A 73 14.51 -12.14 6.91
CA ALA A 73 14.80 -13.26 7.80
C ALA A 73 13.54 -14.06 8.20
N ARG A 74 12.37 -13.40 8.28
CA ARG A 74 11.08 -14.05 8.60
C ARG A 74 10.46 -14.78 7.40
N HIS A 75 10.95 -14.51 6.20
CA HIS A 75 10.45 -15.04 4.94
C HIS A 75 11.36 -16.13 4.35
N MET A 76 12.38 -16.57 5.12
CA MET A 76 13.21 -17.72 4.78
C MET A 76 12.36 -19.00 4.76
N LYS A 77 12.46 -19.77 3.68
CA LYS A 77 11.84 -21.10 3.55
C LYS A 77 12.84 -22.21 3.84
N GLN A 78 14.10 -22.01 3.45
CA GLN A 78 15.19 -22.96 3.66
C GLN A 78 16.47 -22.19 4.01
N GLY A 79 17.25 -22.72 4.95
CA GLY A 79 18.43 -22.03 5.48
C GLY A 79 18.09 -20.82 6.36
N LYS A 80 19.11 -20.05 6.74
CA LYS A 80 19.00 -18.83 7.54
C LYS A 80 19.78 -17.70 6.88
N LEU A 81 19.33 -16.46 7.05
CA LEU A 81 20.07 -15.29 6.56
C LEU A 81 21.50 -15.21 7.15
N THR A 82 21.68 -15.69 8.38
CA THR A 82 22.96 -15.78 9.08
C THR A 82 23.92 -16.83 8.51
N ASP A 83 23.47 -17.67 7.58
CA ASP A 83 24.34 -18.64 6.90
C ASP A 83 25.22 -17.95 5.83
N LEU A 84 24.92 -16.69 5.48
CA LEU A 84 25.80 -15.84 4.69
C LEU A 84 27.00 -15.40 5.53
N LYS A 85 28.14 -16.05 5.33
CA LYS A 85 29.40 -15.75 6.02
C LYS A 85 30.43 -15.08 5.10
N PRO A 86 31.28 -14.21 5.64
CA PRO A 86 32.31 -13.54 4.87
C PRO A 86 33.32 -14.52 4.26
N GLY A 87 33.58 -14.40 2.96
CA GLY A 87 34.59 -15.17 2.24
C GLY A 87 34.14 -16.55 1.78
N GLU A 88 32.97 -17.02 2.22
CA GLU A 88 32.45 -18.35 1.86
C GLU A 88 31.75 -18.36 0.49
N PHE A 89 31.42 -17.17 -0.06
CA PHE A 89 30.66 -17.03 -1.31
C PHE A 89 29.35 -17.82 -1.25
N GLY A 90 28.65 -17.71 -0.11
CA GLY A 90 27.28 -18.16 0.05
C GLY A 90 26.30 -17.23 -0.67
N ILE A 91 25.25 -17.80 -1.25
CA ILE A 91 24.15 -17.05 -1.88
C ILE A 91 22.80 -17.58 -1.38
N ILE A 92 21.88 -16.67 -1.13
CA ILE A 92 20.48 -16.98 -0.85
C ILE A 92 19.65 -16.47 -2.03
N LEU A 93 18.76 -17.29 -2.55
CA LEU A 93 17.97 -16.99 -3.74
C LEU A 93 16.50 -16.75 -3.40
N GLY A 94 15.82 -15.90 -4.17
CA GLY A 94 14.36 -15.88 -4.19
C GLY A 94 13.79 -17.22 -4.68
N GLY A 95 12.58 -17.57 -4.21
CA GLY A 95 11.96 -18.87 -4.49
C GLY A 95 11.77 -19.17 -5.97
N GLU A 96 11.29 -18.21 -6.77
CA GLU A 96 11.14 -18.38 -8.22
C GLU A 96 12.50 -18.46 -8.92
N LEU A 97 13.48 -17.66 -8.49
CA LEU A 97 14.83 -17.68 -9.04
C LEU A 97 15.51 -19.04 -8.83
N ALA A 98 15.39 -19.62 -7.63
CA ALA A 98 15.89 -20.95 -7.33
C ALA A 98 15.19 -22.04 -8.16
N ARG A 99 13.86 -21.96 -8.32
CA ARG A 99 13.09 -22.89 -9.15
C ARG A 99 13.51 -22.85 -10.61
N VAL A 100 13.67 -21.66 -11.20
CA VAL A 100 14.06 -21.54 -12.61
C VAL A 100 15.51 -21.99 -12.84
N LEU A 101 16.41 -21.71 -11.90
CA LEU A 101 17.79 -22.21 -11.98
C LEU A 101 17.90 -23.71 -11.65
N ASN A 102 16.83 -24.32 -11.15
CA ASN A 102 16.76 -25.71 -10.70
C ASN A 102 17.86 -26.04 -9.67
N VAL A 103 17.88 -25.27 -8.58
CA VAL A 103 18.88 -25.40 -7.49
C VAL A 103 18.23 -25.46 -6.12
N PHE A 104 18.89 -26.17 -5.21
CA PHE A 104 18.56 -26.30 -3.80
C PHE A 104 19.74 -25.87 -2.91
N PRO A 105 19.53 -25.61 -1.61
CA PRO A 105 20.63 -25.38 -0.69
C PRO A 105 21.67 -26.52 -0.75
N GLY A 106 22.94 -26.15 -0.89
CA GLY A 106 24.06 -27.06 -1.14
C GLY A 106 24.57 -27.03 -2.59
N ASP A 107 23.72 -26.65 -3.55
CA ASP A 107 24.09 -26.58 -4.96
C ASP A 107 24.96 -25.36 -5.26
N LYS A 108 25.53 -25.33 -6.48
CA LYS A 108 26.39 -24.25 -6.95
C LYS A 108 25.70 -23.49 -8.08
N VAL A 109 25.86 -22.17 -8.05
CA VAL A 109 25.42 -21.28 -9.14
C VAL A 109 26.59 -20.41 -9.57
N VAL A 110 26.66 -20.12 -10.86
CA VAL A 110 27.68 -19.25 -11.45
C VAL A 110 27.07 -17.88 -11.67
N LEU A 111 27.67 -16.86 -11.06
CA LEU A 111 27.35 -15.47 -11.32
C LEU A 111 28.28 -14.91 -12.38
N LEU A 112 27.70 -14.33 -13.42
CA LEU A 112 28.38 -13.55 -14.45
C LEU A 112 27.99 -12.08 -14.31
N THR A 113 28.95 -11.19 -14.04
CA THR A 113 28.71 -9.74 -13.99
C THR A 113 29.37 -9.02 -15.17
N PRO A 114 28.68 -8.04 -15.78
CA PRO A 114 29.20 -7.33 -16.95
C PRO A 114 30.34 -6.35 -16.61
N GLN A 115 30.49 -5.97 -15.34
CA GLN A 115 31.52 -5.04 -14.85
C GLN A 115 32.90 -5.71 -14.68
N GLY A 116 33.41 -6.31 -15.75
CA GLY A 116 34.65 -7.06 -15.72
C GLY A 116 35.89 -6.33 -16.19
N ASN A 117 36.98 -7.07 -16.44
CA ASN A 117 38.26 -6.45 -16.76
C ASN A 117 38.25 -5.96 -18.21
N ILE A 118 38.75 -4.73 -18.42
CA ILE A 118 39.01 -4.20 -19.75
C ILE A 118 40.24 -4.91 -20.30
N THR A 119 40.07 -5.59 -21.43
CA THR A 119 41.15 -6.25 -22.17
C THR A 119 41.22 -5.68 -23.59
N PRO A 120 42.34 -5.85 -24.33
CA PRO A 120 42.40 -5.46 -25.74
C PRO A 120 41.31 -6.10 -26.62
N ALA A 121 40.70 -7.21 -26.17
CA ALA A 121 39.61 -7.91 -26.84
C ALA A 121 38.19 -7.49 -26.36
N GLY A 122 38.07 -6.52 -25.46
CA GLY A 122 36.80 -6.03 -24.91
C GLY A 122 36.67 -6.23 -23.39
N VAL A 123 35.48 -5.99 -22.85
CA VAL A 123 35.16 -6.18 -21.43
C VAL A 123 34.86 -7.66 -21.18
N MET A 124 35.78 -8.36 -20.52
CA MET A 124 35.54 -9.76 -20.13
C MET A 124 34.71 -9.80 -18.85
N PRO A 125 33.53 -10.44 -18.82
CA PRO A 125 32.68 -10.50 -17.64
C PRO A 125 33.39 -11.21 -16.48
N ARG A 126 33.10 -10.80 -15.25
CA ARG A 126 33.60 -11.53 -14.07
C ARG A 126 32.71 -12.73 -13.84
N VAL A 127 33.35 -13.88 -13.67
CA VAL A 127 32.67 -15.15 -13.39
C VAL A 127 33.05 -15.59 -11.98
N LYS A 128 32.06 -15.83 -11.14
CA LYS A 128 32.28 -16.35 -9.78
C LYS A 128 31.22 -17.36 -9.42
N GLN A 129 31.66 -18.50 -8.88
CA GLN A 129 30.76 -19.53 -8.37
C GLN A 129 30.40 -19.23 -6.91
N PHE A 130 29.11 -19.37 -6.59
CA PHE A 130 28.53 -19.27 -5.26
C PHE A 130 27.88 -20.60 -4.87
N THR A 131 27.82 -20.85 -3.56
CA THR A 131 27.10 -22.01 -3.00
C THR A 131 25.74 -21.54 -2.46
N VAL A 132 24.66 -22.18 -2.88
CA VAL A 132 23.31 -21.85 -2.42
C VAL A 132 23.20 -22.27 -0.94
N THR A 133 22.93 -21.30 -0.07
CA THR A 133 22.84 -21.51 1.39
C THR A 133 21.39 -21.45 1.89
N GLY A 134 20.49 -20.84 1.13
CA GLY A 134 19.10 -20.74 1.49
C GLY A 134 18.20 -20.21 0.38
N ILE A 135 16.90 -20.24 0.64
CA ILE A 135 15.85 -19.77 -0.26
C ILE A 135 14.83 -18.95 0.57
N PHE A 136 14.44 -17.78 0.08
CA PHE A 136 13.39 -16.94 0.68
C PHE A 136 12.19 -16.78 -0.26
N GLU A 137 11.02 -16.47 0.30
CA GLU A 137 9.83 -16.05 -0.46
C GLU A 137 9.21 -14.80 0.18
N ALA A 138 9.44 -13.65 -0.44
CA ALA A 138 8.95 -12.34 -0.02
C ALA A 138 7.46 -12.13 -0.36
N GLY A 139 6.88 -12.95 -1.23
CA GLY A 139 5.49 -12.81 -1.69
C GLY A 139 5.32 -11.70 -2.72
N MET A 140 6.42 -11.26 -3.35
CA MET A 140 6.44 -10.35 -4.49
C MET A 140 7.25 -11.00 -5.59
N PHE A 141 6.63 -11.17 -6.76
CA PHE A 141 7.24 -11.86 -7.87
C PHE A 141 8.58 -11.24 -8.29
N GLU A 142 8.71 -9.92 -8.27
CA GLU A 142 9.95 -9.22 -8.63
C GLU A 142 11.12 -9.56 -7.70
N TYR A 143 10.86 -9.74 -6.41
CA TYR A 143 11.88 -10.14 -5.43
C TYR A 143 12.16 -11.64 -5.52
N ASP A 144 11.11 -12.45 -5.63
CA ASP A 144 11.22 -13.91 -5.64
C ASP A 144 11.87 -14.43 -6.92
N SER A 145 11.73 -13.71 -8.04
CA SER A 145 12.31 -14.09 -9.35
C SER A 145 13.63 -13.37 -9.69
N GLY A 146 13.97 -12.28 -9.00
CA GLY A 146 15.04 -11.38 -9.44
C GLY A 146 16.08 -10.98 -8.38
N LEU A 147 15.90 -11.32 -7.11
CA LEU A 147 16.85 -10.95 -6.05
C LEU A 147 17.63 -12.15 -5.52
N ALA A 148 18.93 -11.97 -5.37
CA ALA A 148 19.81 -12.87 -4.64
C ALA A 148 20.61 -12.10 -3.58
N LEU A 149 20.76 -12.68 -2.39
CA LEU A 149 21.51 -12.10 -1.28
C LEU A 149 22.84 -12.82 -1.12
N VAL A 150 23.90 -12.06 -0.89
CA VAL A 150 25.24 -12.57 -0.56
C VAL A 150 25.80 -11.79 0.62
N HIS A 151 26.86 -12.28 1.25
CA HIS A 151 27.52 -11.51 2.30
C HIS A 151 28.14 -10.23 1.73
N LEU A 152 28.04 -9.10 2.45
CA LEU A 152 28.54 -7.78 2.02
C LEU A 152 29.98 -7.84 1.51
N GLN A 153 30.88 -8.47 2.28
CA GLN A 153 32.29 -8.60 1.92
C GLN A 153 32.52 -9.40 0.63
N ASP A 154 31.65 -10.37 0.32
CA ASP A 154 31.80 -11.16 -0.91
C ASP A 154 31.36 -10.35 -2.13
N ALA A 155 30.33 -9.51 -1.98
CA ALA A 155 29.94 -8.54 -3.00
C ALA A 155 31.02 -7.46 -3.21
N GLN A 156 31.60 -6.93 -2.12
CA GLN A 156 32.71 -5.97 -2.19
C GLN A 156 33.93 -6.56 -2.92
N LYS A 157 34.30 -7.81 -2.61
CA LYS A 157 35.38 -8.53 -3.32
C LYS A 157 35.04 -8.77 -4.79
N LEU A 158 33.80 -9.15 -5.09
CA LEU A 158 33.33 -9.39 -6.46
C LEU A 158 33.44 -8.12 -7.32
N LEU A 159 33.05 -6.96 -6.76
CA LEU A 159 33.07 -5.67 -7.46
C LEU A 159 34.41 -4.93 -7.34
N ARG A 160 35.30 -5.32 -6.43
CA ARG A 160 36.56 -4.62 -6.08
C ARG A 160 36.32 -3.23 -5.49
N LEU A 161 35.35 -3.12 -4.59
CA LEU A 161 35.01 -1.87 -3.89
C LEU A 161 35.89 -1.57 -2.68
N GLY A 162 36.75 -2.51 -2.25
CA GLY A 162 37.47 -2.37 -0.98
C GLY A 162 36.48 -2.36 0.18
N ASP A 163 36.55 -1.32 1.02
CA ASP A 163 35.63 -1.12 2.14
C ASP A 163 34.36 -0.33 1.76
N ASP A 164 34.28 0.15 0.52
CA ASP A 164 33.16 0.95 0.03
C ASP A 164 31.93 0.07 -0.21
N VAL A 165 30.76 0.70 -0.12
CA VAL A 165 29.46 0.06 -0.35
C VAL A 165 28.67 0.84 -1.40
N SER A 166 27.56 0.31 -1.92
CA SER A 166 26.72 1.08 -2.85
C SER A 166 25.89 2.14 -2.13
N GLY A 167 25.46 1.82 -0.91
CA GLY A 167 24.71 2.74 -0.09
C GLY A 167 24.33 2.19 1.27
N VAL A 168 23.46 2.93 1.96
CA VAL A 168 22.87 2.57 3.24
C VAL A 168 21.35 2.57 3.09
N ARG A 169 20.73 1.46 3.47
CA ARG A 169 19.28 1.31 3.60
C ARG A 169 18.88 1.75 5.00
N LEU A 170 17.78 2.48 5.12
CA LEU A 170 17.22 2.95 6.38
C LEU A 170 15.81 2.40 6.60
N LYS A 171 15.51 2.10 7.86
CA LYS A 171 14.15 1.85 8.34
C LYS A 171 13.68 3.04 9.14
N LEU A 172 12.47 3.48 8.82
CA LEU A 172 11.79 4.57 9.51
C LEU A 172 10.74 4.03 10.47
N ASP A 173 10.41 4.82 11.49
CA ASP A 173 9.31 4.54 12.42
C ASP A 173 7.96 4.49 11.70
N ASP A 174 7.71 5.50 10.87
CA ASP A 174 6.58 5.53 9.94
C ASP A 174 7.08 5.53 8.50
N LEU A 175 6.79 4.43 7.79
CA LEU A 175 7.07 4.27 6.37
C LEU A 175 6.47 5.39 5.52
N PHE A 176 5.28 5.91 5.86
CA PHE A 176 4.61 6.94 5.07
C PHE A 176 5.26 8.33 5.22
N ARG A 177 6.12 8.50 6.25
CA ARG A 177 6.94 9.71 6.39
C ARG A 177 8.19 9.69 5.50
N ALA A 178 8.48 8.59 4.80
CA ALA A 178 9.70 8.47 3.98
C ALA A 178 9.90 9.66 3.03
N PRO A 179 8.92 10.13 2.23
CA PRO A 179 9.14 11.26 1.32
C PRO A 179 9.44 12.59 2.04
N PHE A 180 8.99 12.74 3.29
CA PHE A 180 9.33 13.89 4.12
C PHE A 180 10.74 13.76 4.68
N VAL A 181 11.07 12.62 5.29
CA VAL A 181 12.38 12.31 5.87
C VAL A 181 13.48 12.36 4.81
N THR A 182 13.25 11.84 3.61
CA THR A 182 14.18 11.94 2.46
C THR A 182 14.57 13.38 2.17
N ARG A 183 13.59 14.31 2.18
CA ARG A 183 13.84 15.73 1.91
C ARG A 183 14.54 16.44 3.07
N GLU A 184 14.32 16.00 4.31
CA GLU A 184 15.06 16.51 5.47
C GLU A 184 16.51 16.03 5.45
N LEU A 185 16.73 14.72 5.26
CA LEU A 185 18.06 14.14 5.19
C LEU A 185 18.88 14.70 4.03
N ALA A 186 18.25 14.96 2.88
CA ALA A 186 18.91 15.58 1.74
C ALA A 186 19.45 17.00 2.04
N LYS A 187 18.91 17.68 3.06
CA LYS A 187 19.39 19.00 3.51
C LYS A 187 20.40 18.94 4.65
N SER A 188 20.33 17.90 5.47
CA SER A 188 21.14 17.76 6.68
C SER A 188 22.39 16.91 6.50
N LEU A 189 22.43 16.05 5.47
CA LEU A 189 23.59 15.22 5.19
C LEU A 189 24.67 16.04 4.49
N ASP A 190 25.88 15.97 5.02
CA ASP A 190 27.05 16.62 4.45
C ASP A 190 27.65 15.71 3.36
N GLY A 191 27.40 16.04 2.10
CA GLY A 191 27.99 15.34 0.97
C GLY A 191 27.12 15.32 -0.27
N ASN A 192 27.65 14.72 -1.34
CA ASN A 192 26.89 14.50 -2.57
C ASN A 192 26.34 13.08 -2.58
N PHE A 193 25.08 12.93 -2.16
CA PHE A 193 24.41 11.64 -2.07
C PHE A 193 23.13 11.63 -2.91
N TYR A 194 22.76 10.46 -3.40
CA TYR A 194 21.46 10.22 -4.00
C TYR A 194 20.55 9.60 -2.94
N LEU A 195 19.47 10.30 -2.60
CA LEU A 195 18.48 9.81 -1.66
C LEU A 195 17.23 9.39 -2.43
N THR A 196 16.83 8.15 -2.24
CA THR A 196 15.59 7.60 -2.80
C THR A 196 14.75 6.99 -1.68
N ASP A 197 13.44 6.97 -1.87
CA ASP A 197 12.53 6.30 -0.95
C ASP A 197 11.61 5.35 -1.70
N TRP A 198 10.96 4.48 -0.94
CA TRP A 198 10.10 3.42 -1.50
C TRP A 198 8.97 3.96 -2.39
N THR A 199 8.49 5.20 -2.19
CA THR A 199 7.44 5.79 -3.04
C THR A 199 7.97 6.18 -4.41
N GLN A 200 9.26 6.50 -4.51
CA GLN A 200 9.94 6.80 -5.77
C GLN A 200 10.34 5.49 -6.47
N SER A 201 10.92 4.55 -5.73
CA SER A 201 11.36 3.24 -6.26
C SER A 201 10.21 2.37 -6.78
N HIS A 202 9.00 2.55 -6.23
CA HIS A 202 7.79 1.81 -6.64
C HIS A 202 6.63 2.75 -7.04
N ALA A 203 6.96 3.87 -7.69
CA ALA A 203 6.00 4.92 -8.03
C ALA A 203 4.79 4.42 -8.84
N ASN A 204 4.96 3.46 -9.74
CA ASN A 204 3.85 2.92 -10.54
C ASN A 204 2.85 2.14 -9.70
N PHE A 205 3.33 1.30 -8.79
CA PHE A 205 2.47 0.54 -7.87
C PHE A 205 1.67 1.49 -6.97
N PHE A 206 2.35 2.46 -6.34
CA PHE A 206 1.66 3.40 -5.46
C PHE A 206 0.68 4.31 -6.22
N ARG A 207 1.04 4.70 -7.45
CA ARG A 207 0.13 5.46 -8.32
C ARG A 207 -1.10 4.64 -8.69
N ALA A 208 -0.94 3.34 -8.97
CA ALA A 208 -2.06 2.44 -9.22
C ALA A 208 -2.99 2.35 -8.00
N VAL A 209 -2.44 2.09 -6.80
CA VAL A 209 -3.21 2.04 -5.54
C VAL A 209 -3.92 3.37 -5.25
N ALA A 210 -3.26 4.51 -5.49
CA ALA A 210 -3.87 5.83 -5.29
C ALA A 210 -5.01 6.11 -6.29
N ILE A 211 -4.85 5.68 -7.55
CA ILE A 211 -5.91 5.77 -8.56
C ILE A 211 -7.10 4.89 -8.16
N GLU A 212 -6.84 3.66 -7.72
CA GLU A 212 -7.87 2.73 -7.26
C GLU A 212 -8.67 3.32 -6.08
N LYS A 213 -7.98 3.87 -5.06
CA LYS A 213 -8.66 4.53 -3.93
C LYS A 213 -9.54 5.70 -4.38
N ARG A 214 -9.10 6.50 -5.36
CA ARG A 214 -9.91 7.59 -5.94
C ARG A 214 -11.12 7.07 -6.69
N MET A 215 -10.99 6.00 -7.46
CA MET A 215 -12.12 5.39 -8.16
C MET A 215 -13.14 4.84 -7.17
N MET A 216 -12.71 4.14 -6.12
CA MET A 216 -13.60 3.65 -5.06
C MET A 216 -14.35 4.80 -4.37
N PHE A 217 -13.67 5.92 -4.09
CA PHE A 217 -14.32 7.12 -3.55
C PHE A 217 -15.38 7.68 -4.50
N LEU A 218 -15.10 7.78 -5.81
CA LEU A 218 -16.05 8.27 -6.81
C LEU A 218 -17.28 7.35 -6.95
N ILE A 219 -17.07 6.03 -6.99
CA ILE A 219 -18.16 5.05 -7.07
C ILE A 219 -19.04 5.15 -5.83
N LEU A 220 -18.44 5.21 -4.65
CA LEU A 220 -19.18 5.33 -3.40
C LEU A 220 -19.97 6.66 -3.34
N LEU A 221 -19.35 7.77 -3.77
CA LEU A 221 -20.02 9.06 -3.86
C LEU A 221 -21.24 9.00 -4.79
N LEU A 222 -21.13 8.31 -5.93
CA LEU A 222 -22.24 8.12 -6.86
C LEU A 222 -23.39 7.31 -6.23
N ILE A 223 -23.07 6.23 -5.51
CA ILE A 223 -24.08 5.43 -4.78
C ILE A 223 -24.81 6.30 -3.75
N VAL A 224 -24.06 7.11 -2.99
CA VAL A 224 -24.63 8.05 -2.02
C VAL A 224 -25.50 9.10 -2.70
N ALA A 225 -25.09 9.62 -3.86
CA ALA A 225 -25.88 10.58 -4.63
C ALA A 225 -27.21 9.96 -5.09
N VAL A 226 -27.19 8.73 -5.62
CA VAL A 226 -28.41 8.00 -6.01
C VAL A 226 -29.34 7.77 -4.80
N ALA A 227 -28.77 7.41 -3.64
CA ALA A 227 -29.54 7.28 -2.40
C ALA A 227 -30.16 8.62 -1.96
N ALA A 228 -29.42 9.72 -2.09
CA ALA A 228 -29.93 11.06 -1.77
C ALA A 228 -31.08 11.47 -2.70
N PHE A 229 -31.01 11.15 -4.00
CA PHE A 229 -32.14 11.33 -4.92
C PHE A 229 -33.39 10.57 -4.46
N ASN A 230 -33.23 9.36 -3.92
CA ASN A 230 -34.35 8.60 -3.36
C ASN A 230 -34.97 9.30 -2.15
N ILE A 231 -34.16 9.91 -1.29
CA ILE A 231 -34.66 10.74 -0.17
C ILE A 231 -35.45 11.94 -0.70
N VAL A 232 -34.94 12.63 -1.73
CA VAL A 232 -35.66 13.75 -2.38
C VAL A 232 -37.03 13.27 -2.87
N SER A 233 -37.06 12.20 -3.66
CA SER A 233 -38.30 11.65 -4.23
C SER A 233 -39.31 11.27 -3.13
N THR A 234 -38.83 10.63 -2.07
CA THR A 234 -39.68 10.24 -0.92
C THR A 234 -40.23 11.45 -0.16
N LEU A 235 -39.41 12.48 0.08
CA LEU A 235 -39.86 13.70 0.76
C LEU A 235 -40.82 14.52 -0.09
N VAL A 236 -40.59 14.62 -1.40
CA VAL A 236 -41.53 15.29 -2.32
C VAL A 236 -42.87 14.58 -2.28
N MET A 237 -42.88 13.24 -2.37
CA MET A 237 -44.10 12.44 -2.27
C MET A 237 -44.81 12.64 -0.91
N ALA A 238 -44.05 12.66 0.19
CA ALA A 238 -44.62 12.91 1.52
C ALA A 238 -45.23 14.32 1.64
N VAL A 239 -44.65 15.33 0.99
CA VAL A 239 -45.18 16.70 0.95
C VAL A 239 -46.48 16.75 0.14
N THR A 240 -46.53 16.09 -1.02
CA THR A 240 -47.75 16.05 -1.85
C THR A 240 -48.88 15.30 -1.17
N ASP A 241 -48.60 14.17 -0.53
CA ASP A 241 -49.60 13.38 0.21
C ASP A 241 -50.15 14.13 1.44
N LYS A 242 -49.38 15.08 1.97
CA LYS A 242 -49.73 15.91 3.13
C LYS A 242 -50.14 17.33 2.77
N GLN A 243 -50.46 17.59 1.51
CA GLN A 243 -50.79 18.93 1.04
C GLN A 243 -52.05 19.53 1.71
N SER A 244 -53.08 18.72 1.96
CA SER A 244 -54.30 19.15 2.68
C SER A 244 -54.00 19.47 4.15
N ASP A 245 -53.27 18.59 4.85
CA ASP A 245 -52.82 18.79 6.23
C ASP A 245 -52.00 20.10 6.38
N ILE A 246 -51.10 20.37 5.43
CA ILE A 246 -50.29 21.61 5.38
C ILE A 246 -51.19 22.83 5.19
N ALA A 247 -52.23 22.73 4.33
CA ALA A 247 -53.16 23.81 4.09
C ALA A 247 -53.97 24.16 5.35
N ILE A 248 -54.46 23.15 6.08
CA ILE A 248 -55.17 23.32 7.36
C ILE A 248 -54.26 24.00 8.39
N LEU A 249 -53.01 23.53 8.56
CA LEU A 249 -52.07 24.17 9.48
C LEU A 249 -51.82 25.64 9.10
N ARG A 250 -51.73 25.93 7.81
CA ARG A 250 -51.54 27.29 7.30
C ARG A 250 -52.77 28.19 7.50
N THR A 251 -54.00 27.67 7.38
CA THR A 251 -55.21 28.44 7.69
C THR A 251 -55.36 28.71 9.19
N LEU A 252 -54.86 27.80 10.04
CA LEU A 252 -54.74 27.99 11.49
C LEU A 252 -53.61 28.96 11.89
N GLY A 253 -52.87 29.53 10.94
CA GLY A 253 -51.86 30.57 11.18
C GLY A 253 -50.41 30.08 11.21
N ALA A 254 -50.12 28.83 10.82
CA ALA A 254 -48.74 28.35 10.72
C ALA A 254 -47.96 29.14 9.65
N ARG A 255 -46.80 29.68 10.04
CA ARG A 255 -45.90 30.39 9.12
C ARG A 255 -45.23 29.40 8.14
N PRO A 256 -44.92 29.81 6.89
CA PRO A 256 -44.21 28.97 5.91
C PRO A 256 -42.89 28.38 6.44
N GLY A 257 -42.13 29.15 7.21
CA GLY A 257 -40.89 28.68 7.84
C GLY A 257 -41.10 27.56 8.88
N SER A 258 -42.26 27.51 9.54
CA SER A 258 -42.61 26.44 10.46
C SER A 258 -42.85 25.13 9.70
N ILE A 259 -43.58 25.18 8.58
CA ILE A 259 -43.79 24.02 7.69
C ILE A 259 -42.45 23.52 7.14
N MET A 260 -41.59 24.44 6.67
CA MET A 260 -40.24 24.09 6.19
C MET A 260 -39.42 23.36 7.26
N ARG A 261 -39.46 23.81 8.52
CA ARG A 261 -38.74 23.16 9.63
C ARG A 261 -39.22 21.74 9.90
N ILE A 262 -40.53 21.47 9.79
CA ILE A 262 -41.07 20.10 9.98
C ILE A 262 -40.41 19.14 8.98
N PHE A 263 -40.41 19.50 7.70
CA PHE A 263 -39.84 18.65 6.65
C PHE A 263 -38.31 18.58 6.69
N ILE A 264 -37.62 19.65 7.10
CA ILE A 264 -36.16 19.60 7.35
C ILE A 264 -35.85 18.62 8.49
N VAL A 265 -36.59 18.69 9.61
CA VAL A 265 -36.37 17.78 10.75
C VAL A 265 -36.69 16.34 10.36
N GLN A 266 -37.79 16.10 9.62
CA GLN A 266 -38.14 14.78 9.12
C GLN A 266 -37.05 14.20 8.20
N GLY A 267 -36.59 15.00 7.23
CA GLY A 267 -35.53 14.59 6.33
C GLY A 267 -34.19 14.38 7.03
N ALA A 268 -33.83 15.26 7.98
CA ALA A 268 -32.63 15.11 8.80
C ALA A 268 -32.69 13.84 9.66
N PHE A 269 -33.87 13.50 10.19
CA PHE A 269 -34.07 12.26 10.95
C PHE A 269 -33.80 11.03 10.08
N ILE A 270 -34.38 10.99 8.87
CA ILE A 270 -34.13 9.92 7.89
C ILE A 270 -32.63 9.84 7.54
N GLY A 271 -32.00 10.99 7.26
CA GLY A 271 -30.58 11.07 6.92
C GLY A 271 -29.64 10.61 8.03
N VAL A 272 -29.88 11.06 9.27
CA VAL A 272 -29.08 10.69 10.45
C VAL A 272 -29.24 9.21 10.76
N PHE A 273 -30.47 8.70 10.86
CA PHE A 273 -30.70 7.29 11.19
C PHE A 273 -30.22 6.36 10.06
N GLY A 274 -30.44 6.73 8.81
CA GLY A 274 -29.93 5.99 7.66
C GLY A 274 -28.40 5.94 7.65
N THR A 275 -27.73 7.08 7.89
CA THR A 275 -26.26 7.14 7.98
C THR A 275 -25.76 6.33 9.17
N LEU A 276 -26.39 6.44 10.33
CA LEU A 276 -25.98 5.72 11.54
C LEU A 276 -26.14 4.20 11.37
N LEU A 277 -27.28 3.74 10.87
CA LEU A 277 -27.49 2.31 10.57
C LEU A 277 -26.53 1.82 9.49
N GLY A 278 -26.28 2.62 8.44
CA GLY A 278 -25.33 2.29 7.38
C GLY A 278 -23.89 2.19 7.87
N VAL A 279 -23.44 3.12 8.72
CA VAL A 279 -22.10 3.10 9.32
C VAL A 279 -21.97 1.90 10.26
N VAL A 280 -22.93 1.67 11.16
CA VAL A 280 -22.89 0.54 12.10
C VAL A 280 -22.86 -0.80 11.35
N SER A 281 -23.77 -1.00 10.40
CA SER A 281 -23.82 -2.23 9.60
C SER A 281 -22.57 -2.40 8.73
N GLY A 282 -22.09 -1.34 8.09
CA GLY A 282 -20.87 -1.35 7.28
C GLY A 282 -19.62 -1.67 8.10
N VAL A 283 -19.47 -1.08 9.29
CA VAL A 283 -18.35 -1.38 10.20
C VAL A 283 -18.43 -2.81 10.70
N LEU A 284 -19.61 -3.28 11.10
CA LEU A 284 -19.81 -4.67 11.54
C LEU A 284 -19.45 -5.66 10.43
N LEU A 285 -19.90 -5.42 9.19
CA LEU A 285 -19.54 -6.24 8.04
C LEU A 285 -18.04 -6.20 7.76
N ALA A 286 -17.42 -5.02 7.77
CA ALA A 286 -16.00 -4.87 7.52
C ALA A 286 -15.14 -5.62 8.55
N LEU A 287 -15.51 -5.59 9.83
CA LEU A 287 -14.79 -6.30 10.89
C LEU A 287 -15.00 -7.82 10.85
N ASN A 288 -16.10 -8.28 10.25
CA ASN A 288 -16.45 -9.71 10.16
C ASN A 288 -16.30 -10.28 8.75
N VAL A 289 -15.59 -9.58 7.84
CA VAL A 289 -15.40 -10.02 6.45
C VAL A 289 -14.82 -11.44 6.37
N GLU A 290 -13.88 -11.77 7.25
CA GLU A 290 -13.23 -13.09 7.30
C GLU A 290 -14.22 -14.22 7.65
N THR A 291 -15.34 -13.90 8.29
CA THR A 291 -16.39 -14.86 8.67
C THR A 291 -17.53 -14.86 7.64
N VAL A 292 -17.92 -13.68 7.15
CA VAL A 292 -19.06 -13.49 6.24
C VAL A 292 -18.74 -14.04 4.85
N VAL A 293 -17.52 -13.82 4.32
CA VAL A 293 -17.14 -14.28 2.98
C VAL A 293 -17.21 -15.81 2.87
N PRO A 294 -16.57 -16.61 3.75
CA PRO A 294 -16.69 -18.08 3.69
C PRO A 294 -18.10 -18.61 3.94
N MET A 295 -18.92 -17.90 4.72
CA MET A 295 -20.33 -18.25 4.91
C MET A 295 -21.11 -18.14 3.60
N ILE A 296 -20.89 -17.07 2.83
CA ILE A 296 -21.50 -16.87 1.51
C ILE A 296 -20.98 -17.93 0.53
N GLU A 297 -19.67 -18.18 0.49
CA GLU A 297 -19.06 -19.20 -0.39
C GLU A 297 -19.68 -20.59 -0.15
N ARG A 298 -19.87 -20.98 1.12
CA ARG A 298 -20.53 -22.25 1.48
C ARG A 298 -22.01 -22.29 1.08
N LEU A 299 -22.71 -21.16 1.17
CA LEU A 299 -24.13 -21.09 0.87
C LEU A 299 -24.40 -21.19 -0.64
N PHE A 300 -23.53 -20.59 -1.46
CA PHE A 300 -23.70 -20.52 -2.91
C PHE A 300 -22.83 -21.52 -3.68
N GLY A 301 -21.91 -22.24 -3.01
CA GLY A 301 -21.05 -23.24 -3.63
C GLY A 301 -20.08 -22.67 -4.66
N MET A 302 -19.70 -21.39 -4.52
CA MET A 302 -18.76 -20.70 -5.40
C MET A 302 -17.60 -20.15 -4.59
N ASP A 303 -16.37 -20.39 -5.05
CA ASP A 303 -15.17 -19.74 -4.52
C ASP A 303 -15.09 -18.33 -5.08
N LEU A 304 -15.31 -17.32 -4.24
CA LEU A 304 -15.26 -15.92 -4.66
C LEU A 304 -13.82 -15.47 -4.93
N PHE A 305 -12.86 -16.10 -4.27
CA PHE A 305 -11.43 -15.78 -4.35
C PHE A 305 -10.57 -17.05 -4.44
N PRO A 306 -10.49 -17.71 -5.61
CA PRO A 306 -9.63 -18.88 -5.76
C PRO A 306 -8.16 -18.50 -5.51
N ALA A 307 -7.57 -19.14 -4.50
CA ALA A 307 -6.21 -18.87 -4.03
C ALA A 307 -5.15 -19.06 -5.13
N ASP A 308 -5.44 -19.90 -6.12
CA ASP A 308 -4.56 -20.22 -7.25
C ASP A 308 -4.42 -19.06 -8.24
N VAL A 309 -5.41 -18.15 -8.30
CA VAL A 309 -5.41 -16.99 -9.21
C VAL A 309 -4.94 -15.74 -8.48
N TYR A 310 -5.37 -15.54 -7.24
CA TYR A 310 -5.11 -14.30 -6.51
C TYR A 310 -3.93 -14.37 -5.56
N TYR A 311 -3.34 -15.56 -5.29
CA TYR A 311 -2.21 -15.77 -4.37
C TYR A 311 -2.39 -15.14 -2.97
N ILE A 312 -3.63 -14.79 -2.61
CA ILE A 312 -4.03 -14.16 -1.36
C ILE A 312 -4.91 -15.17 -0.64
N SER A 313 -4.35 -15.81 0.38
CA SER A 313 -5.05 -16.86 1.15
C SER A 313 -6.10 -16.33 2.13
N GLN A 314 -6.09 -15.02 2.40
CA GLN A 314 -6.96 -14.34 3.36
C GLN A 314 -7.15 -12.90 2.91
N LEU A 315 -8.38 -12.38 2.90
CA LEU A 315 -8.69 -10.96 2.67
C LEU A 315 -8.52 -10.20 4.00
N PRO A 316 -7.38 -9.53 4.24
CA PRO A 316 -7.19 -8.81 5.48
C PRO A 316 -8.02 -7.53 5.44
N SER A 317 -9.05 -7.45 6.26
CA SER A 317 -9.85 -6.23 6.39
C SER A 317 -9.18 -5.26 7.35
N LYS A 318 -8.74 -4.10 6.85
CA LYS A 318 -8.23 -3.00 7.69
C LYS A 318 -9.20 -1.83 7.66
N LEU A 319 -9.95 -1.66 8.74
CA LEU A 319 -10.84 -0.51 8.89
C LEU A 319 -10.04 0.76 9.16
N VAL A 320 -10.19 1.76 8.30
CA VAL A 320 -9.59 3.09 8.46
C VAL A 320 -10.65 4.07 8.92
N TRP A 321 -10.65 4.42 10.22
CA TRP A 321 -11.66 5.30 10.82
C TRP A 321 -11.76 6.68 10.17
N ALA A 322 -10.66 7.22 9.67
CA ALA A 322 -10.66 8.48 8.94
C ALA A 322 -11.52 8.40 7.66
N ASP A 323 -11.42 7.30 6.92
CA ASP A 323 -12.22 7.10 5.70
C ASP A 323 -13.72 6.96 6.08
N VAL A 324 -14.04 6.21 7.15
CA VAL A 324 -15.41 6.09 7.68
C VAL A 324 -15.99 7.46 8.05
N GLY A 325 -15.23 8.28 8.78
CA GLY A 325 -15.66 9.62 9.20
C GLY A 325 -15.90 10.56 8.03
N VAL A 326 -15.01 10.56 7.03
CA VAL A 326 -15.16 11.37 5.81
C VAL A 326 -16.41 10.95 5.04
N ILE A 327 -16.61 9.66 4.83
CA ILE A 327 -17.76 9.12 4.10
C ILE A 327 -19.06 9.46 4.84
N ALA A 328 -19.13 9.17 6.15
CA ALA A 328 -20.30 9.46 6.96
C ALA A 328 -20.64 10.97 6.95
N GLY A 329 -19.62 11.84 7.04
CA GLY A 329 -19.80 13.28 6.97
C GLY A 329 -20.34 13.75 5.62
N ILE A 330 -19.79 13.25 4.52
CA ILE A 330 -20.25 13.58 3.17
C ILE A 330 -21.68 13.07 2.94
N SER A 331 -21.98 11.83 3.32
CA SER A 331 -23.32 11.24 3.20
C SER A 331 -24.36 12.03 3.98
N LEU A 332 -24.04 12.43 5.22
CA LEU A 332 -24.91 13.25 6.04
C LEU A 332 -25.15 14.62 5.40
N LEU A 333 -24.08 15.26 4.89
CA LEU A 333 -24.16 16.57 4.24
C LEU A 333 -25.01 16.52 2.97
N ILE A 334 -24.78 15.53 2.11
CA ILE A 334 -25.58 15.34 0.89
C ILE A 334 -27.03 15.06 1.24
N SER A 335 -27.29 14.21 2.23
CA SER A 335 -28.65 13.93 2.70
C SER A 335 -29.35 15.20 3.19
N LEU A 336 -28.71 15.99 4.06
CA LEU A 336 -29.25 17.26 4.54
C LEU A 336 -29.51 18.24 3.41
N LEU A 337 -28.58 18.40 2.46
CA LEU A 337 -28.76 19.28 1.30
C LEU A 337 -29.94 18.84 0.44
N ALA A 338 -30.12 17.53 0.24
CA ALA A 338 -31.25 16.96 -0.49
C ALA A 338 -32.61 17.30 0.17
N THR A 339 -32.68 17.42 1.50
CA THR A 339 -33.93 17.76 2.21
C THR A 339 -34.38 19.21 2.02
N LEU A 340 -33.47 20.12 1.64
CA LEU A 340 -33.77 21.55 1.57
C LEU A 340 -34.77 21.88 0.47
N TYR A 341 -34.62 21.28 -0.71
CA TYR A 341 -35.49 21.55 -1.86
C TYR A 341 -36.96 21.13 -1.60
N PRO A 342 -37.27 19.89 -1.17
CA PRO A 342 -38.64 19.49 -0.87
C PRO A 342 -39.26 20.31 0.28
N SER A 343 -38.48 20.62 1.32
CA SER A 343 -38.94 21.39 2.47
C SER A 343 -39.31 22.83 2.08
N TRP A 344 -38.53 23.44 1.19
CA TRP A 344 -38.84 24.74 0.63
C TRP A 344 -40.09 24.70 -0.25
N ALA A 345 -40.24 23.67 -1.09
CA ALA A 345 -41.43 23.48 -1.90
C ALA A 345 -42.70 23.36 -1.04
N ALA A 346 -42.65 22.58 0.05
CA ALA A 346 -43.74 22.42 1.01
C ALA A 346 -44.22 23.76 1.62
N SER A 347 -43.27 24.65 1.93
CA SER A 347 -43.58 25.95 2.53
C SER A 347 -44.38 26.88 1.61
N ARG A 348 -44.30 26.66 0.30
CA ARG A 348 -44.94 27.51 -0.74
C ARG A 348 -46.33 27.04 -1.17
N ILE A 349 -46.85 25.97 -0.59
CA ILE A 349 -48.21 25.48 -0.88
C ILE A 349 -49.25 26.55 -0.52
N ASN A 350 -50.15 26.88 -1.46
CA ASN A 350 -51.24 27.83 -1.26
C ASN A 350 -52.46 27.12 -0.64
N PRO A 351 -52.93 27.54 0.55
CA PRO A 351 -54.04 26.86 1.23
C PRO A 351 -55.33 26.84 0.42
N ALA A 352 -55.60 27.90 -0.35
CA ALA A 352 -56.82 28.03 -1.14
C ALA A 352 -56.88 27.08 -2.34
N GLU A 353 -55.73 26.73 -2.92
CA GLU A 353 -55.68 25.76 -4.03
C GLU A 353 -55.67 24.32 -3.53
N ALA A 354 -54.98 24.07 -2.41
CA ALA A 354 -54.90 22.74 -1.81
C ALA A 354 -56.26 22.20 -1.32
N LEU A 355 -57.15 23.07 -0.84
CA LEU A 355 -58.49 22.70 -0.35
C LEU A 355 -59.58 22.71 -1.45
N ARG A 356 -59.24 23.09 -2.69
CA ARG A 356 -60.21 23.19 -3.82
C ARG A 356 -60.38 21.87 -4.59
N TYR A 357 -59.50 20.90 -4.35
CA TYR A 357 -59.45 19.62 -5.07
C TYR A 357 -59.84 18.41 -4.18
N GLU A 358 -60.38 18.66 -2.99
CA GLU A 358 -61.38 17.79 -2.35
C GLU A 358 -62.78 18.17 -2.85
#